data_AF-A0A7Y4QGW9-F1
#
_entry.id   AF-A0A7Y4QGW9-F1
#
_cell.length_a   1.000
_cell.length_b   1.000
_cell.length_c   1.000
_cell.angle_alpha   90.00
_cell.angle_beta   90.00
_cell.angle_gamma   90.00
#
_symmetry.space_group_name_H-M   'P 1'
#
loop_
_entity.id
_entity.type
_entity.pdbx_description
1 polymer ?
#
loop_
_entity_poly.entity_id
_entity_poly.type
_entity_poly.pdbx_seq_one_letter_code
_entity_poly.pdbx_strand_id
1 'polypeptide(L)'
;MRVELSENCDFNVDMRECSNCYLCSRTHLSQNMLYTYRGNKSNDCVDCMQVTESSHLYECVECVKCQDSRYLFFCSECATSAFLLDCRNCMDCFMCCNLRNKRYCFLNEQLTKESYEKKLKEFDYGSRRMVEKAKTMYADIRRKAIRPNLLIQNGENCSGDNIIGSKNCHRCFGVQKCNDCRYLWDVKLHRDAMDEYSGGRESELMYETTSGSGSYNVAFCLRAATSQNILYSYFVTSSKNVFGSIGIRRGNFCILNKEYSQEEYETLMPKILDHMRKTGEYGEFFPASLSPFAYNETVAHEYFPLAQAEAKKLGYRWAKDEPKARKDQVYTVPDKIDHVQDDVTGEILRCEECSKNYKIVPQELAVYRERRIPLPALCVDCRYLERFAVKNPPRLRDDECRNCKKAIRTTYPENCPEMIYCEECYLKEVY
;
A
#
# COMPACT_ATOMS: atom_id res chain seq x y z
N MET A 1 -11.46 16.43 8.79
CA MET A 1 -11.03 16.21 10.19
C MET A 1 -12.20 15.63 10.98
N ARG A 2 -12.28 14.30 11.09
CA ARG A 2 -13.11 13.56 12.04
C ARG A 2 -12.30 12.33 12.47
N VAL A 3 -12.29 12.08 13.78
CA VAL A 3 -11.69 10.94 14.46
C VAL A 3 -12.69 10.56 15.55
N GLU A 4 -13.84 10.06 15.09
CA GLU A 4 -14.99 9.77 15.94
C GLU A 4 -14.93 8.30 16.37
N LEU A 5 -14.96 8.06 17.68
CA LEU A 5 -14.87 6.72 18.29
C LEU A 5 -13.54 5.99 17.95
N SER A 6 -12.39 6.66 18.11
CA SER A 6 -11.07 6.03 17.93
C SER A 6 -10.11 6.27 19.09
N GLU A 7 -9.22 5.31 19.35
CA GLU A 7 -8.27 5.26 20.46
C GLU A 7 -6.83 5.06 19.94
N ASN A 8 -5.86 5.79 20.52
CA ASN A 8 -4.43 5.70 20.17
C ASN A 8 -4.15 5.80 18.66
N CYS A 9 -4.66 6.85 18.01
CA CYS A 9 -4.68 7.04 16.55
C CYS A 9 -4.17 8.42 16.08
N ASP A 10 -3.47 9.19 16.92
CA ASP A 10 -3.29 10.65 16.81
C ASP A 10 -2.61 11.16 15.52
N PHE A 11 -1.91 10.28 14.81
CA PHE A 11 -1.18 10.58 13.57
C PHE A 11 -2.03 10.45 12.29
N ASN A 12 -3.35 10.23 12.44
CA ASN A 12 -4.25 9.87 11.34
C ASN A 12 -5.21 11.00 10.93
N VAL A 13 -5.65 10.96 9.68
CA VAL A 13 -6.76 11.75 9.17
C VAL A 13 -7.89 10.87 8.62
N ASP A 14 -9.13 11.36 8.78
CA ASP A 14 -10.34 10.76 8.18
C ASP A 14 -10.64 9.35 8.71
N MET A 15 -10.59 9.16 10.04
CA MET A 15 -10.82 7.86 10.70
C MET A 15 -12.14 7.80 11.48
N ARG A 16 -12.57 6.56 11.74
CA ARG A 16 -13.75 6.19 12.52
C ARG A 16 -13.56 4.78 13.08
N GLU A 17 -13.96 4.51 14.32
CA GLU A 17 -14.06 3.14 14.88
C GLU A 17 -12.75 2.33 14.71
N CYS A 18 -11.69 2.76 15.40
CA CYS A 18 -10.32 2.23 15.32
C CYS A 18 -9.65 2.23 16.72
N SER A 19 -8.75 1.29 17.03
CA SER A 19 -8.07 1.27 18.34
C SER A 19 -6.65 0.66 18.26
N ASN A 20 -5.71 1.13 19.07
CA ASN A 20 -4.34 0.58 19.22
C ASN A 20 -3.58 0.37 17.90
N CYS A 21 -3.26 1.46 17.17
CA CYS A 21 -2.54 1.44 15.88
C CYS A 21 -1.63 2.68 15.72
N TYR A 22 -0.31 2.56 15.53
CA TYR A 22 0.61 3.71 15.68
C TYR A 22 1.53 4.00 14.45
N LEU A 23 0.96 4.41 13.31
CA LEU A 23 1.57 5.19 12.19
C LEU A 23 0.80 5.05 10.87
N CYS A 24 -0.29 4.27 10.90
CA CYS A 24 -1.40 4.28 9.97
C CYS A 24 -1.64 5.57 9.15
N SER A 25 -1.93 5.36 7.85
CA SER A 25 -3.13 5.93 7.21
C SER A 25 -3.67 4.92 6.00
N ARG A 26 -5.52 3.52 5.70
CA ARG A 26 -6.79 2.96 6.37
C ARG A 26 -6.82 1.43 6.52
N THR A 27 -6.62 0.96 7.74
CA THR A 27 -7.06 -0.34 8.23
C THR A 27 -8.39 -0.19 8.98
N HIS A 28 -9.06 -1.29 9.30
CA HIS A 28 -10.26 -1.38 10.17
C HIS A 28 -10.35 -2.82 10.70
N LEU A 29 -11.01 -3.02 11.86
CA LEU A 29 -10.94 -4.24 12.69
C LEU A 29 -9.57 -4.39 13.42
N SER A 30 -9.13 -3.32 14.10
CA SER A 30 -7.90 -3.25 14.92
C SER A 30 -7.95 -4.17 16.19
N GLN A 31 -6.85 -4.51 16.89
CA GLN A 31 -6.00 -3.70 17.80
C GLN A 31 -4.56 -4.26 17.91
N ASN A 32 -3.52 -3.48 18.26
CA ASN A 32 -2.08 -3.83 18.14
C ASN A 32 -1.55 -3.90 16.70
N MET A 33 -1.82 -2.87 15.87
CA MET A 33 -1.22 -2.76 14.54
C MET A 33 0.05 -1.91 14.61
N LEU A 34 1.21 -2.54 14.54
CA LEU A 34 2.50 -1.90 14.78
C LEU A 34 3.45 -2.00 13.57
N TYR A 35 3.27 -1.28 12.48
CA TYR A 35 2.35 -0.17 12.28
C TYR A 35 1.96 -0.06 10.80
N THR A 36 0.80 0.55 10.53
CA THR A 36 0.38 1.04 9.19
C THR A 36 -0.45 0.03 8.38
N TYR A 37 -0.70 0.33 7.11
CA TYR A 37 -2.07 0.46 6.59
C TYR A 37 -2.04 0.29 5.05
N ARG A 38 -2.90 -0.51 4.40
CA ARG A 38 -4.36 -0.33 4.27
C ARG A 38 -5.18 -1.63 4.40
N GLY A 39 -4.96 -2.38 5.48
CA GLY A 39 -5.57 -3.68 5.74
C GLY A 39 -6.82 -3.71 6.63
N ASN A 40 -8.01 -3.96 6.04
CA ASN A 40 -9.26 -4.10 6.80
C ASN A 40 -9.54 -5.58 7.10
N LYS A 41 -9.27 -6.06 8.31
CA LYS A 41 -8.83 -7.45 8.49
C LYS A 41 -7.58 -7.44 9.35
N SER A 42 -7.70 -7.06 10.62
CA SER A 42 -6.60 -7.00 11.61
C SER A 42 -7.02 -7.84 12.83
N ASN A 43 -6.15 -8.24 13.75
CA ASN A 43 -4.77 -7.86 14.03
C ASN A 43 -4.08 -9.05 14.75
N ASP A 44 -2.82 -9.04 15.20
CA ASP A 44 -1.91 -7.95 15.56
C ASP A 44 -0.72 -7.81 14.56
N CYS A 45 -0.94 -7.14 13.43
CA CYS A 45 -0.02 -7.06 12.29
C CYS A 45 1.08 -6.00 12.46
N VAL A 46 2.28 -6.31 11.97
CA VAL A 46 3.53 -5.55 12.18
C VAL A 46 4.42 -5.74 10.93
N ASP A 47 5.09 -4.80 10.27
CA ASP A 47 4.86 -3.35 10.09
C ASP A 47 4.18 -3.05 8.70
N CYS A 48 3.39 -3.97 8.14
CA CYS A 48 2.28 -3.71 7.18
C CYS A 48 2.56 -3.11 5.76
N MET A 49 1.44 -2.81 5.06
CA MET A 49 1.15 -2.28 3.69
C MET A 49 0.82 -3.36 2.63
N GLN A 50 -0.43 -3.67 2.22
CA GLN A 50 -1.78 -3.17 2.56
C GLN A 50 -2.91 -4.28 2.51
N VAL A 51 -3.30 -5.02 3.58
CA VAL A 51 -4.20 -6.21 3.41
C VAL A 51 -5.32 -6.57 4.39
N THR A 52 -6.37 -7.08 3.75
CA THR A 52 -7.72 -7.25 4.28
C THR A 52 -7.96 -8.70 4.70
N GLU A 53 -7.11 -9.25 5.58
CA GLU A 53 -7.34 -10.44 6.43
C GLU A 53 -6.38 -10.43 7.64
N SER A 54 -6.89 -10.81 8.82
CA SER A 54 -6.22 -10.63 10.10
C SER A 54 -5.07 -11.60 10.36
N SER A 55 -4.19 -11.22 11.30
CA SER A 55 -3.92 -11.95 12.56
C SER A 55 -2.54 -11.52 13.11
N HIS A 56 -1.87 -12.31 13.95
CA HIS A 56 -0.68 -11.88 14.70
C HIS A 56 0.62 -11.93 13.86
N LEU A 57 0.68 -11.18 12.75
CA LEU A 57 1.75 -11.22 11.73
C LEU A 57 3.01 -10.35 12.03
N TYR A 58 4.21 -10.79 11.60
CA TYR A 58 5.45 -9.97 11.47
C TYR A 58 6.53 -10.57 10.53
N GLU A 59 7.11 -9.90 9.53
CA GLU A 59 6.74 -8.64 8.84
C GLU A 59 5.84 -8.89 7.63
N CYS A 60 5.02 -7.91 7.24
CA CYS A 60 3.98 -8.08 6.21
C CYS A 60 4.13 -7.14 5.01
N VAL A 61 4.06 -7.70 3.79
CA VAL A 61 3.54 -7.02 2.58
C VAL A 61 2.49 -7.92 1.91
N GLU A 62 1.53 -8.35 2.73
CA GLU A 62 0.09 -8.13 2.49
C GLU A 62 -0.46 -8.59 1.10
N CYS A 63 -0.97 -9.81 0.82
CA CYS A 63 -1.41 -11.01 1.60
C CYS A 63 -2.93 -11.40 1.82
N VAL A 64 -3.93 -11.10 0.96
CA VAL A 64 -5.40 -11.33 1.23
C VAL A 64 -5.85 -12.83 1.30
N LYS A 65 -5.43 -13.63 2.29
CA LYS A 65 -6.29 -14.21 3.37
C LYS A 65 -5.47 -14.74 4.59
N CYS A 66 -4.65 -13.91 5.24
CA CYS A 66 -3.78 -14.22 6.40
C CYS A 66 -4.37 -15.08 7.54
N GLN A 67 -3.52 -15.90 8.20
CA GLN A 67 -3.61 -16.32 9.63
C GLN A 67 -2.18 -16.56 10.22
N ASP A 68 -1.95 -16.26 11.50
CA ASP A 68 -0.70 -16.17 12.30
C ASP A 68 0.63 -16.46 11.58
N SER A 69 1.38 -15.40 11.26
CA SER A 69 2.48 -15.53 10.29
C SER A 69 3.76 -14.79 10.66
N ARG A 70 4.87 -15.38 10.22
CA ARG A 70 6.15 -14.71 10.04
C ARG A 70 6.41 -14.44 8.55
N TYR A 71 7.55 -13.82 8.28
CA TYR A 71 7.89 -12.79 7.28
C TYR A 71 7.51 -12.90 5.77
N LEU A 72 6.42 -13.61 5.40
CA LEU A 72 5.48 -13.27 4.30
C LEU A 72 6.10 -12.99 2.90
N PHE A 73 5.49 -12.05 2.14
CA PHE A 73 5.66 -11.76 0.70
C PHE A 73 4.97 -12.70 -0.30
N PHE A 74 3.85 -13.29 0.11
CA PHE A 74 2.81 -13.79 -0.80
C PHE A 74 1.64 -12.78 -0.74
N CYS A 75 0.33 -13.01 -0.88
CA CYS A 75 -0.52 -14.18 -1.12
C CYS A 75 -1.96 -13.68 -1.32
N SER A 76 -2.84 -14.62 -1.68
CA SER A 76 -4.24 -14.65 -1.26
C SER A 76 -4.59 -16.14 -1.23
N GLU A 77 -4.42 -16.92 -0.17
CA GLU A 77 -5.35 -17.18 0.95
C GLU A 77 -4.59 -18.12 1.92
N CYS A 78 -4.64 -17.99 3.26
CA CYS A 78 -3.53 -18.45 4.13
C CYS A 78 -3.91 -19.08 5.50
N ALA A 79 -2.94 -19.78 6.13
CA ALA A 79 -2.76 -19.90 7.59
C ALA A 79 -1.32 -20.36 7.98
N THR A 80 -0.85 -20.03 9.19
CA THR A 80 0.42 -20.43 9.84
C THR A 80 1.69 -20.41 8.98
N SER A 81 2.59 -19.44 9.16
CA SER A 81 3.69 -19.23 8.18
C SER A 81 4.98 -18.58 8.70
N ALA A 82 6.01 -18.55 7.84
CA ALA A 82 7.18 -17.66 7.77
C ALA A 82 7.54 -17.39 6.27
N PHE A 83 8.72 -16.82 5.96
CA PHE A 83 9.25 -16.29 4.67
C PHE A 83 8.80 -16.94 3.31
N LEU A 84 7.73 -16.50 2.61
CA LEU A 84 7.16 -17.29 1.48
C LEU A 84 6.65 -16.47 0.27
N LEU A 85 6.96 -16.93 -0.95
CA LEU A 85 6.73 -16.22 -2.23
C LEU A 85 6.10 -17.08 -3.35
N ASP A 86 4.77 -17.22 -3.33
CA ASP A 86 3.94 -17.07 -4.54
C ASP A 86 2.67 -16.26 -4.19
N CYS A 87 1.48 -16.76 -3.81
CA CYS A 87 0.78 -18.04 -3.97
C CYS A 87 -0.74 -17.74 -4.00
N ARG A 88 -1.56 -18.70 -4.44
CA ARG A 88 -3.01 -18.71 -4.12
C ARG A 88 -3.43 -20.01 -3.39
N ASN A 89 -4.06 -19.87 -2.21
CA ASN A 89 -4.48 -20.91 -1.22
C ASN A 89 -3.35 -21.79 -0.58
N CYS A 90 -2.99 -21.55 0.70
CA CYS A 90 -1.86 -22.18 1.42
C CYS A 90 -2.07 -22.35 2.94
N MET A 91 -1.44 -23.35 3.58
CA MET A 91 -1.24 -23.43 5.05
C MET A 91 0.07 -24.18 5.43
N ASP A 92 0.73 -23.83 6.53
CA ASP A 92 1.82 -24.59 7.21
C ASP A 92 3.06 -24.99 6.34
N CYS A 93 3.88 -24.04 5.87
CA CYS A 93 4.92 -24.31 4.85
C CYS A 93 6.28 -23.62 5.11
N PHE A 94 7.44 -24.33 5.25
CA PHE A 94 8.79 -23.78 5.58
C PHE A 94 9.76 -23.59 4.39
N MET A 95 9.93 -22.45 3.74
CA MET A 95 8.96 -21.43 3.44
C MET A 95 9.20 -21.20 1.92
N CYS A 96 8.27 -21.70 1.09
CA CYS A 96 8.41 -22.05 -0.33
C CYS A 96 8.49 -20.89 -1.36
N CYS A 97 8.65 -21.29 -2.63
CA CYS A 97 8.26 -20.50 -3.82
C CYS A 97 7.42 -21.37 -4.79
N ASN A 98 6.45 -20.77 -5.49
CA ASN A 98 5.64 -21.38 -6.58
C ASN A 98 4.98 -22.75 -6.24
N LEU A 99 4.23 -22.87 -5.14
CA LEU A 99 3.49 -24.10 -4.80
C LEU A 99 1.97 -23.93 -4.68
N ARG A 100 1.25 -25.01 -5.02
CA ARG A 100 -0.21 -25.13 -4.95
C ARG A 100 -0.58 -26.52 -4.41
N ASN A 101 -1.59 -26.59 -3.54
CA ASN A 101 -2.16 -27.83 -2.97
C ASN A 101 -1.16 -28.80 -2.27
N LYS A 102 -0.04 -28.30 -1.73
CA LYS A 102 0.92 -29.07 -0.90
C LYS A 102 0.93 -28.58 0.55
N ARG A 103 1.51 -29.37 1.47
CA ARG A 103 1.72 -29.06 2.91
C ARG A 103 3.04 -29.67 3.38
N TYR A 104 3.60 -29.22 4.50
CA TYR A 104 4.85 -29.75 5.08
C TYR A 104 6.07 -29.64 4.13
N CYS A 105 6.18 -28.53 3.40
CA CYS A 105 7.30 -28.30 2.48
C CYS A 105 8.48 -27.62 3.18
N PHE A 106 9.71 -28.04 2.90
CA PHE A 106 10.96 -27.43 3.39
C PHE A 106 11.81 -26.94 2.22
N LEU A 107 12.05 -25.63 2.07
CA LEU A 107 12.82 -25.02 0.97
C LEU A 107 12.37 -25.46 -0.45
N ASN A 108 11.04 -25.58 -0.64
CA ASN A 108 10.36 -26.15 -1.82
C ASN A 108 10.44 -27.70 -1.99
N GLU A 109 11.13 -28.41 -1.11
CA GLU A 109 11.09 -29.88 -1.04
C GLU A 109 9.87 -30.37 -0.25
N GLN A 110 9.31 -31.54 -0.60
CA GLN A 110 8.16 -32.14 0.10
C GLN A 110 8.62 -33.07 1.22
N LEU A 111 8.31 -32.76 2.49
CA LEU A 111 8.66 -33.61 3.64
C LEU A 111 7.46 -34.40 4.19
N THR A 112 7.75 -35.36 5.08
CA THR A 112 6.76 -35.92 6.01
C THR A 112 6.52 -34.95 7.19
N LYS A 113 5.35 -35.02 7.82
CA LYS A 113 4.97 -34.19 8.98
C LYS A 113 6.04 -34.21 10.09
N GLU A 114 6.51 -35.39 10.48
CA GLU A 114 7.53 -35.57 11.53
C GLU A 114 8.87 -34.94 11.14
N SER A 115 9.30 -35.10 9.88
CA SER A 115 10.54 -34.50 9.37
C SER A 115 10.45 -32.98 9.35
N TYR A 116 9.29 -32.46 8.96
CA TYR A 116 8.97 -31.04 8.97
C TYR A 116 8.98 -30.46 10.39
N GLU A 117 8.27 -31.08 11.34
CA GLU A 117 8.25 -30.65 12.74
C GLU A 117 9.65 -30.71 13.40
N LYS A 118 10.46 -31.71 13.04
CA LYS A 118 11.87 -31.78 13.48
C LYS A 118 12.66 -30.59 12.93
N LYS A 119 12.50 -30.26 11.64
CA LYS A 119 13.16 -29.12 10.98
C LYS A 119 12.73 -27.77 11.56
N LEU A 120 11.46 -27.59 11.93
CA LEU A 120 11.00 -26.38 12.63
C LEU A 120 11.73 -26.17 13.97
N LYS A 121 12.01 -27.25 14.71
CA LYS A 121 12.71 -27.21 16.02
C LYS A 121 14.20 -26.86 15.91
N GLU A 122 14.77 -26.80 14.70
CA GLU A 122 16.15 -26.35 14.46
C GLU A 122 16.30 -24.82 14.41
N PHE A 123 15.18 -24.06 14.38
CA PHE A 123 15.17 -22.60 14.23
C PHE A 123 14.53 -21.89 15.44
N ASP A 124 15.35 -21.26 16.27
CA ASP A 124 14.87 -20.34 17.32
C ASP A 124 14.56 -18.96 16.73
N TYR A 125 13.31 -18.74 16.37
CA TYR A 125 12.81 -17.48 15.81
C TYR A 125 13.05 -16.26 16.71
N GLY A 126 13.28 -16.46 18.02
CA GLY A 126 13.58 -15.39 18.98
C GLY A 126 15.02 -14.91 18.98
N SER A 127 15.92 -15.52 18.18
CA SER A 127 17.33 -15.15 18.03
C SER A 127 17.56 -14.33 16.77
N ARG A 128 18.10 -13.10 16.90
CA ARG A 128 18.44 -12.20 15.78
C ARG A 128 19.33 -12.91 14.76
N ARG A 129 20.38 -13.58 15.23
CA ARG A 129 21.30 -14.37 14.39
C ARG A 129 20.63 -15.49 13.60
N MET A 130 19.58 -16.13 14.15
CA MET A 130 18.84 -17.18 13.44
C MET A 130 17.88 -16.61 12.39
N VAL A 131 17.29 -15.43 12.63
CA VAL A 131 16.48 -14.71 11.64
C VAL A 131 17.32 -14.27 10.45
N GLU A 132 18.51 -13.69 10.66
CA GLU A 132 19.39 -13.29 9.54
C GLU A 132 19.91 -14.48 8.74
N LYS A 133 20.17 -15.62 9.39
CA LYS A 133 20.49 -16.88 8.69
C LYS A 133 19.32 -17.32 7.80
N ALA A 134 18.08 -17.24 8.27
CA ALA A 134 16.90 -17.60 7.51
C ALA A 134 16.64 -16.65 6.32
N LYS A 135 16.79 -15.33 6.51
CA LYS A 135 16.76 -14.33 5.43
C LYS A 135 17.77 -14.67 4.31
N THR A 136 18.99 -15.03 4.69
CA THR A 136 20.04 -15.43 3.73
C THR A 136 19.62 -16.65 2.90
N MET A 137 19.15 -17.72 3.57
CA MET A 137 18.68 -18.94 2.90
C MET A 137 17.48 -18.68 1.95
N TYR A 138 16.58 -17.77 2.33
CA TYR A 138 15.43 -17.36 1.51
C TYR A 138 15.86 -16.58 0.25
N ALA A 139 16.84 -15.67 0.37
CA ALA A 139 17.37 -14.91 -0.77
C ALA A 139 17.98 -15.82 -1.85
N ASP A 140 18.64 -16.91 -1.47
CA ASP A 140 19.20 -17.89 -2.41
C ASP A 140 18.14 -18.69 -3.18
N ILE A 141 16.96 -18.90 -2.58
CA ILE A 141 15.81 -19.54 -3.22
C ILE A 141 15.08 -18.55 -4.14
N ARG A 142 14.96 -17.28 -3.73
CA ARG A 142 14.34 -16.23 -4.54
C ARG A 142 14.99 -16.09 -5.93
N ARG A 143 16.32 -16.26 -6.04
CA ARG A 143 17.03 -16.28 -7.36
C ARG A 143 16.63 -17.44 -8.28
N LYS A 144 15.90 -18.43 -7.79
CA LYS A 144 15.38 -19.58 -8.55
C LYS A 144 13.87 -19.50 -8.80
N ALA A 145 13.17 -18.53 -8.20
CA ALA A 145 11.74 -18.37 -8.39
C ALA A 145 11.44 -17.84 -9.80
N ILE A 146 10.40 -18.38 -10.43
CA ILE A 146 10.00 -18.07 -11.81
C ILE A 146 8.73 -17.25 -11.77
N ARG A 147 8.68 -16.13 -12.51
CA ARG A 147 7.56 -15.18 -12.49
C ARG A 147 7.06 -14.89 -13.91
N PRO A 148 5.74 -14.72 -14.11
CA PRO A 148 5.21 -14.23 -15.39
C PRO A 148 5.54 -12.75 -15.52
N ASN A 149 5.78 -12.27 -16.74
CA ASN A 149 6.18 -10.88 -16.98
C ASN A 149 5.15 -9.82 -16.54
N LEU A 150 3.86 -10.18 -16.49
CA LEU A 150 2.75 -9.36 -15.97
C LEU A 150 1.69 -10.23 -15.29
N LEU A 151 0.91 -9.64 -14.39
CA LEU A 151 -0.25 -10.26 -13.74
C LEU A 151 -1.54 -9.56 -14.19
N ILE A 152 -2.19 -10.16 -15.20
CA ILE A 152 -3.43 -9.67 -15.83
C ILE A 152 -4.42 -10.84 -16.02
N GLN A 153 -5.72 -10.59 -15.86
CA GLN A 153 -6.79 -11.54 -16.20
C GLN A 153 -7.97 -10.78 -16.82
N ASN A 154 -8.74 -11.39 -17.73
CA ASN A 154 -9.92 -10.79 -18.38
C ASN A 154 -9.62 -9.38 -18.93
N GLY A 155 -8.93 -9.26 -20.07
CA GLY A 155 -8.43 -7.96 -20.53
C GLY A 155 -8.44 -7.74 -22.04
N GLU A 156 -8.27 -6.48 -22.42
CA GLU A 156 -8.03 -5.97 -23.76
C GLU A 156 -7.33 -4.60 -23.61
N ASN A 157 -6.31 -4.33 -24.42
CA ASN A 157 -5.56 -3.05 -24.47
C ASN A 157 -5.22 -2.44 -23.08
N CYS A 158 -4.73 -3.28 -22.15
CA CYS A 158 -4.40 -2.90 -20.79
C CYS A 158 -2.94 -2.38 -20.64
N SER A 159 -2.55 -1.94 -19.45
CA SER A 159 -1.15 -1.77 -19.03
C SER A 159 -1.05 -1.90 -17.51
N GLY A 160 -0.34 -2.94 -17.04
CA GLY A 160 -0.45 -3.55 -15.70
C GLY A 160 0.40 -2.93 -14.56
N ASP A 161 0.59 -3.59 -13.40
CA ASP A 161 0.35 -5.01 -13.10
C ASP A 161 -0.44 -5.31 -11.81
N ASN A 162 -1.71 -5.72 -11.98
CA ASN A 162 -2.62 -6.42 -11.05
C ASN A 162 -4.07 -6.17 -11.53
N ILE A 163 -4.33 -6.38 -12.82
CA ILE A 163 -5.58 -5.95 -13.48
C ILE A 163 -6.45 -7.18 -13.80
N ILE A 164 -7.70 -7.18 -13.36
CA ILE A 164 -8.67 -8.29 -13.47
C ILE A 164 -10.06 -7.72 -13.70
N GLY A 165 -10.64 -7.98 -14.88
CA GLY A 165 -11.95 -7.44 -15.30
C GLY A 165 -11.88 -6.23 -16.23
N SER A 166 -10.73 -6.03 -16.88
CA SER A 166 -10.33 -4.99 -17.83
C SER A 166 -11.09 -4.95 -19.16
N LYS A 167 -11.44 -3.75 -19.64
CA LYS A 167 -10.88 -3.13 -20.87
C LYS A 167 -11.50 -1.73 -21.11
N ASN A 168 -10.81 -0.74 -21.66
CA ASN A 168 -9.39 -0.65 -22.05
C ASN A 168 -8.65 0.30 -21.08
N CYS A 169 -7.48 -0.07 -20.58
CA CYS A 169 -6.89 0.60 -19.40
C CYS A 169 -5.42 1.01 -19.62
N HIS A 170 -5.07 2.29 -19.43
CA HIS A 170 -3.75 2.81 -19.83
C HIS A 170 -3.28 3.97 -18.90
N ARG A 171 -2.28 3.82 -18.03
CA ARG A 171 -1.53 2.62 -17.61
C ARG A 171 -1.57 2.58 -16.08
N CYS A 172 -2.02 1.47 -15.53
CA CYS A 172 -2.62 1.44 -14.21
C CYS A 172 -1.92 0.42 -13.34
N PHE A 173 -1.43 0.86 -12.19
CA PHE A 173 -0.78 0.03 -11.10
C PHE A 173 -2.20 -1.22 -8.74
N GLY A 174 -3.07 -2.31 -8.72
CA GLY A 174 -3.71 -3.01 -7.58
C GLY A 174 -5.01 -3.74 -7.93
N VAL A 175 -6.01 -3.04 -8.49
CA VAL A 175 -7.43 -3.49 -8.56
C VAL A 175 -8.10 -2.90 -9.84
N GLN A 176 -8.98 -3.53 -10.65
CA GLN A 176 -9.84 -4.74 -10.68
C GLN A 176 -11.35 -4.45 -10.62
N LYS A 177 -12.20 -5.16 -11.39
CA LYS A 177 -13.42 -4.63 -12.08
C LYS A 177 -13.10 -3.37 -12.89
N CYS A 178 -13.41 -3.38 -14.18
CA CYS A 178 -13.02 -2.26 -15.04
C CYS A 178 -13.99 -1.95 -16.17
N ASN A 179 -13.78 -0.79 -16.81
CA ASN A 179 -13.94 -0.60 -18.25
C ASN A 179 -12.86 0.40 -18.77
N ASP A 180 -13.20 1.49 -19.47
CA ASP A 180 -12.32 2.38 -20.25
C ASP A 180 -11.70 3.51 -19.41
N CYS A 181 -10.42 3.35 -19.05
CA CYS A 181 -9.82 4.06 -17.92
C CYS A 181 -8.35 4.48 -18.10
N ARG A 182 -7.97 5.63 -17.52
CA ARG A 182 -6.59 6.20 -17.49
C ARG A 182 -6.36 6.96 -16.16
N TYR A 183 -5.14 7.34 -15.81
CA TYR A 183 -3.96 6.48 -15.72
C TYR A 183 -4.03 5.59 -14.46
N LEU A 184 -4.57 6.06 -13.33
CA LEU A 184 -4.84 5.33 -12.06
C LEU A 184 -3.64 4.82 -11.22
N TRP A 185 -3.86 4.70 -9.90
CA TRP A 185 -3.43 3.48 -9.18
C TRP A 185 -4.38 2.93 -8.10
N ASP A 186 -4.23 1.65 -7.73
CA ASP A 186 -4.73 0.96 -6.52
C ASP A 186 -6.25 1.07 -6.22
N VAL A 187 -7.08 1.34 -7.24
CA VAL A 187 -8.50 1.69 -7.08
C VAL A 187 -9.45 0.54 -6.81
N LYS A 188 -10.27 0.72 -5.76
CA LYS A 188 -11.29 -0.20 -5.23
C LYS A 188 -12.54 -0.36 -6.13
N LEU A 189 -12.31 -0.76 -7.38
CA LEU A 189 -13.25 -1.36 -8.32
C LEU A 189 -14.18 -0.38 -9.07
N HIS A 190 -14.03 -0.30 -10.40
CA HIS A 190 -14.37 0.90 -11.18
C HIS A 190 -15.20 0.66 -12.45
N ARG A 191 -15.68 1.81 -12.96
CA ARG A 191 -16.17 2.14 -14.30
C ARG A 191 -16.71 3.57 -14.17
N ASP A 192 -16.23 4.64 -14.81
CA ASP A 192 -15.05 4.84 -15.67
C ASP A 192 -14.44 6.24 -15.49
N ALA A 193 -13.14 6.41 -15.82
CA ALA A 193 -12.31 7.46 -15.22
C ALA A 193 -11.11 7.99 -16.05
N MET A 194 -10.74 9.25 -15.79
CA MET A 194 -9.38 9.80 -15.83
C MET A 194 -9.34 11.14 -15.08
N ASP A 195 -8.45 11.43 -14.13
CA ASP A 195 -7.38 10.66 -13.46
C ASP A 195 -7.71 10.41 -11.97
N GLU A 196 -7.10 9.41 -11.28
CA GLU A 196 -7.44 9.18 -9.86
C GLU A 196 -6.48 8.35 -8.97
N TYR A 197 -6.66 8.56 -7.65
CA TYR A 197 -6.76 7.48 -6.64
C TYR A 197 -7.43 8.04 -5.35
N SER A 198 -8.70 7.78 -4.98
CA SER A 198 -9.38 6.48 -4.96
C SER A 198 -10.94 6.54 -4.95
N GLY A 199 -11.63 6.30 -6.06
CA GLY A 199 -13.09 6.15 -6.16
C GLY A 199 -13.52 4.73 -6.51
N GLY A 200 -14.45 4.12 -5.77
CA GLY A 200 -14.90 2.77 -6.15
C GLY A 200 -15.94 2.09 -5.26
N ARG A 201 -17.14 1.93 -5.82
CA ARG A 201 -17.86 0.66 -5.92
C ARG A 201 -18.61 0.63 -7.27
N GLU A 202 -17.87 0.93 -8.36
CA GLU A 202 -18.36 1.23 -9.73
C GLU A 202 -19.16 2.55 -9.80
N SER A 203 -18.72 3.55 -10.58
CA SER A 203 -19.27 4.92 -10.54
C SER A 203 -18.92 5.74 -11.80
N GLU A 204 -19.89 5.89 -12.70
CA GLU A 204 -19.76 6.55 -14.00
C GLU A 204 -20.13 8.05 -13.93
N LEU A 205 -19.51 8.99 -14.65
CA LEU A 205 -18.16 9.06 -15.24
C LEU A 205 -17.34 10.05 -14.40
N MET A 206 -16.01 9.88 -14.30
CA MET A 206 -15.18 10.59 -13.32
C MET A 206 -13.98 11.34 -13.90
N TYR A 207 -13.68 12.50 -13.32
CA TYR A 207 -12.42 13.22 -13.49
C TYR A 207 -12.00 13.99 -12.21
N GLU A 208 -10.83 14.63 -12.19
CA GLU A 208 -9.60 14.09 -11.55
C GLU A 208 -9.54 13.87 -10.00
N THR A 209 -10.67 13.51 -9.40
CA THR A 209 -10.89 12.79 -8.12
C THR A 209 -9.69 12.24 -7.30
N THR A 210 -9.76 12.41 -5.96
CA THR A 210 -9.36 11.34 -5.00
C THR A 210 -10.48 10.80 -4.08
N SER A 211 -11.76 10.84 -4.50
CA SER A 211 -12.74 9.73 -4.31
C SER A 211 -14.16 10.12 -4.76
N GLY A 212 -14.67 9.46 -5.81
CA GLY A 212 -16.09 9.42 -6.17
C GLY A 212 -16.76 8.13 -5.69
N SER A 213 -17.24 8.08 -4.44
CA SER A 213 -17.82 6.86 -3.86
C SER A 213 -19.34 6.77 -4.10
N GLY A 214 -19.76 5.99 -5.08
CA GLY A 214 -21.19 5.74 -5.37
C GLY A 214 -21.93 6.99 -5.84
N SER A 215 -21.25 7.82 -6.62
CA SER A 215 -21.70 9.13 -7.11
C SER A 215 -21.75 9.13 -8.64
N TYR A 216 -22.50 10.05 -9.24
CA TYR A 216 -22.65 10.16 -10.70
C TYR A 216 -22.27 11.56 -11.20
N ASN A 217 -21.50 11.63 -12.29
CA ASN A 217 -21.01 12.88 -12.91
C ASN A 217 -20.24 13.77 -11.90
N VAL A 218 -18.95 13.47 -11.71
CA VAL A 218 -18.09 14.06 -10.66
C VAL A 218 -16.78 14.60 -11.25
N ALA A 219 -16.43 15.82 -10.86
CA ALA A 219 -15.46 16.65 -11.57
C ALA A 219 -14.41 17.32 -10.66
N PHE A 220 -13.13 17.01 -10.89
CA PHE A 220 -11.93 17.54 -10.21
C PHE A 220 -12.07 17.55 -8.68
N CYS A 221 -12.27 16.39 -8.05
CA CYS A 221 -12.93 16.31 -6.73
C CYS A 221 -12.06 15.85 -5.54
N LEU A 222 -12.44 16.32 -4.34
CA LEU A 222 -11.92 15.85 -3.04
C LEU A 222 -13.02 16.00 -1.95
N ARG A 223 -14.05 15.17 -1.81
CA ARG A 223 -14.42 13.85 -2.36
C ARG A 223 -15.96 13.79 -2.36
N ALA A 224 -16.59 12.93 -3.17
CA ALA A 224 -18.05 12.88 -3.33
C ALA A 224 -18.65 11.51 -2.95
N ALA A 225 -19.34 11.45 -1.81
CA ALA A 225 -20.04 10.23 -1.36
C ALA A 225 -21.56 10.34 -1.62
N THR A 226 -22.09 9.41 -2.42
CA THR A 226 -23.52 9.28 -2.79
C THR A 226 -24.15 10.61 -3.24
N SER A 227 -23.54 11.26 -4.23
CA SER A 227 -23.92 12.60 -4.72
C SER A 227 -23.99 12.65 -6.26
N GLN A 228 -24.57 13.71 -6.83
CA GLN A 228 -24.81 13.82 -8.28
C GLN A 228 -24.49 15.23 -8.82
N ASN A 229 -23.81 15.33 -9.97
CA ASN A 229 -23.45 16.60 -10.62
C ASN A 229 -22.64 17.52 -9.69
N ILE A 230 -21.38 17.15 -9.40
CA ILE A 230 -20.51 17.82 -8.41
C ILE A 230 -19.23 18.33 -9.07
N LEU A 231 -18.97 19.63 -8.98
CA LEU A 231 -17.87 20.33 -9.67
C LEU A 231 -17.10 21.27 -8.72
N TYR A 232 -15.76 21.22 -8.77
CA TYR A 232 -14.82 22.03 -7.97
C TYR A 232 -15.18 22.14 -6.47
N SER A 233 -15.58 21.03 -5.85
CA SER A 233 -16.17 21.02 -4.50
C SER A 233 -15.48 20.06 -3.53
N TYR A 234 -15.47 20.42 -2.24
CA TYR A 234 -14.65 19.82 -1.19
C TYR A 234 -15.52 19.26 -0.04
N PHE A 235 -15.28 18.01 0.39
CA PHE A 235 -16.09 17.30 1.41
C PHE A 235 -17.63 17.41 1.24
N VAL A 236 -18.16 17.03 0.08
CA VAL A 236 -19.63 17.02 -0.17
C VAL A 236 -20.25 15.66 0.18
N THR A 237 -21.47 15.64 0.71
CA THR A 237 -22.17 14.40 1.09
C THR A 237 -23.67 14.44 0.77
N SER A 238 -24.20 13.38 0.16
CA SER A 238 -25.63 13.20 -0.12
C SER A 238 -26.33 14.38 -0.82
N SER A 239 -25.62 15.07 -1.74
CA SER A 239 -26.06 16.34 -2.33
C SER A 239 -26.17 16.26 -3.86
N LYS A 240 -26.84 17.24 -4.48
CA LYS A 240 -26.99 17.32 -5.94
C LYS A 240 -26.71 18.73 -6.47
N ASN A 241 -26.21 18.83 -7.71
CA ASN A 241 -26.04 20.10 -8.43
C ASN A 241 -25.22 21.13 -7.61
N VAL A 242 -23.94 20.83 -7.39
CA VAL A 242 -23.06 21.60 -6.49
C VAL A 242 -21.81 22.10 -7.22
N PHE A 243 -21.56 23.40 -7.12
CA PHE A 243 -20.37 24.08 -7.62
C PHE A 243 -19.60 24.79 -6.51
N GLY A 244 -18.27 24.70 -6.52
CA GLY A 244 -17.38 25.56 -5.74
C GLY A 244 -17.54 25.50 -4.22
N SER A 245 -18.18 24.45 -3.69
CA SER A 245 -18.70 24.44 -2.31
C SER A 245 -17.94 23.50 -1.38
N ILE A 246 -17.87 23.85 -0.09
CA ILE A 246 -17.07 23.19 0.93
C ILE A 246 -17.97 22.69 2.08
N GLY A 247 -17.93 21.39 2.38
CA GLY A 247 -18.57 20.78 3.55
C GLY A 247 -20.09 20.57 3.47
N ILE A 248 -20.70 20.77 2.29
CA ILE A 248 -22.15 20.70 2.09
C ILE A 248 -22.72 19.30 2.31
N ARG A 249 -23.88 19.24 2.98
CA ARG A 249 -24.62 18.02 3.33
C ARG A 249 -26.09 18.17 2.95
N ARG A 250 -26.61 17.27 2.11
CA ARG A 250 -28.00 17.28 1.61
C ARG A 250 -28.42 18.57 0.88
N GLY A 251 -27.46 19.31 0.32
CA GLY A 251 -27.77 20.51 -0.48
C GLY A 251 -28.24 20.17 -1.89
N ASN A 252 -29.03 21.06 -2.48
CA ASN A 252 -29.34 21.09 -3.91
C ASN A 252 -28.99 22.47 -4.47
N PHE A 253 -28.75 22.58 -5.78
CA PHE A 253 -28.53 23.85 -6.50
C PHE A 253 -27.59 24.85 -5.77
N CYS A 254 -26.44 24.34 -5.31
CA CYS A 254 -25.51 25.08 -4.46
C CYS A 254 -24.35 25.69 -5.27
N ILE A 255 -24.10 26.99 -5.09
CA ILE A 255 -22.95 27.73 -5.64
C ILE A 255 -22.25 28.45 -4.48
N LEU A 256 -20.96 28.17 -4.27
CA LEU A 256 -20.14 28.79 -3.21
C LEU A 256 -20.81 28.76 -1.83
N ASN A 257 -21.29 27.58 -1.40
CA ASN A 257 -22.04 27.33 -0.17
C ASN A 257 -23.42 28.00 -0.03
N LYS A 258 -23.88 28.79 -1.01
CA LYS A 258 -25.25 29.32 -1.03
C LYS A 258 -26.17 28.43 -1.89
N GLU A 259 -27.37 28.18 -1.39
CA GLU A 259 -28.48 27.53 -2.11
C GLU A 259 -29.31 28.57 -2.90
N TYR A 260 -29.83 28.17 -4.06
CA TYR A 260 -30.53 29.00 -5.04
C TYR A 260 -31.79 28.31 -5.55
N SER A 261 -32.68 29.04 -6.24
CA SER A 261 -33.73 28.41 -7.04
C SER A 261 -33.11 27.61 -8.21
N GLN A 262 -33.87 26.67 -8.78
CA GLN A 262 -33.41 25.91 -9.96
C GLN A 262 -33.14 26.86 -11.14
N GLU A 263 -34.05 27.80 -11.38
CA GLU A 263 -33.99 28.79 -12.45
C GLU A 263 -32.80 29.75 -12.27
N GLU A 264 -32.53 30.18 -11.03
CA GLU A 264 -31.34 30.97 -10.69
C GLU A 264 -30.05 30.19 -10.97
N TYR A 265 -29.96 28.93 -10.51
CA TYR A 265 -28.79 28.07 -10.69
C TYR A 265 -28.52 27.79 -12.17
N GLU A 266 -29.54 27.42 -12.94
CA GLU A 266 -29.45 27.17 -14.39
C GLU A 266 -29.09 28.46 -15.17
N THR A 267 -29.49 29.64 -14.66
CA THR A 267 -29.13 30.96 -15.22
C THR A 267 -27.71 31.41 -14.85
N LEU A 268 -27.15 30.95 -13.74
CA LEU A 268 -25.82 31.32 -13.24
C LEU A 268 -24.71 30.41 -13.77
N MET A 269 -24.93 29.09 -13.77
CA MET A 269 -23.90 28.11 -14.10
C MET A 269 -23.20 28.34 -15.46
N PRO A 270 -23.90 28.60 -16.58
CA PRO A 270 -23.23 28.86 -17.86
C PRO A 270 -22.25 30.04 -17.82
N LYS A 271 -22.60 31.11 -17.08
CA LYS A 271 -21.78 32.32 -16.94
C LYS A 271 -20.50 32.05 -16.15
N ILE A 272 -20.58 31.20 -15.14
CA ILE A 272 -19.44 30.75 -14.33
C ILE A 272 -18.49 29.91 -15.20
N LEU A 273 -19.02 28.91 -15.93
CA LEU A 273 -18.20 28.05 -16.79
C LEU A 273 -17.53 28.84 -17.92
N ASP A 274 -18.23 29.81 -18.53
CA ASP A 274 -17.65 30.68 -19.56
C ASP A 274 -16.65 31.71 -19.04
N HIS A 275 -16.64 32.00 -17.74
CA HIS A 275 -15.54 32.74 -17.11
C HIS A 275 -14.31 31.84 -16.94
N MET A 276 -14.49 30.67 -16.31
CA MET A 276 -13.39 29.72 -16.05
C MET A 276 -12.72 29.20 -17.33
N ARG A 277 -13.46 29.10 -18.46
CA ARG A 277 -12.90 28.79 -19.78
C ARG A 277 -12.00 29.90 -20.35
N LYS A 278 -12.26 31.17 -19.98
CA LYS A 278 -11.47 32.33 -20.44
C LYS A 278 -10.24 32.58 -19.57
N THR A 279 -10.27 32.17 -18.30
CA THR A 279 -9.13 32.23 -17.37
C THR A 279 -8.20 31.02 -17.46
N GLY A 280 -8.65 29.92 -18.11
CA GLY A 280 -7.91 28.66 -18.17
C GLY A 280 -8.07 27.77 -16.94
N GLU A 281 -9.01 28.10 -16.05
CA GLU A 281 -9.29 27.33 -14.83
C GLU A 281 -10.24 26.15 -15.09
N TYR A 282 -11.07 26.21 -16.14
CA TYR A 282 -11.97 25.12 -16.51
C TYR A 282 -11.23 24.03 -17.31
N GLY A 283 -10.99 22.87 -16.69
CA GLY A 283 -10.38 21.72 -17.36
C GLY A 283 -9.40 20.92 -16.49
N GLU A 284 -8.94 21.48 -15.37
CA GLU A 284 -7.80 20.96 -14.60
C GLU A 284 -8.15 20.63 -13.14
N PHE A 285 -7.33 19.78 -12.51
CA PHE A 285 -7.37 19.54 -11.06
C PHE A 285 -6.87 20.75 -10.25
N PHE A 286 -7.08 20.72 -8.93
CA PHE A 286 -6.55 21.73 -8.02
C PHE A 286 -5.02 21.85 -8.13
N PRO A 287 -4.45 23.04 -8.39
CA PRO A 287 -3.02 23.20 -8.62
C PRO A 287 -2.20 22.86 -7.37
N ALA A 288 -0.98 22.35 -7.58
CA ALA A 288 -0.09 21.89 -6.50
C ALA A 288 0.28 22.98 -5.46
N SER A 289 0.08 24.26 -5.77
CA SER A 289 0.16 25.38 -4.81
C SER A 289 -0.86 25.28 -3.67
N LEU A 290 -1.99 24.60 -3.89
CA LEU A 290 -3.01 24.31 -2.87
C LEU A 290 -2.74 23.03 -2.07
N SER A 291 -1.68 22.27 -2.40
CA SER A 291 -1.26 21.13 -1.57
C SER A 291 -0.81 21.63 -0.19
N PRO A 292 -1.30 21.05 0.92
CA PRO A 292 -0.82 21.39 2.26
C PRO A 292 0.62 20.90 2.53
N PHE A 293 1.13 19.92 1.77
CA PHE A 293 2.46 19.33 1.92
C PHE A 293 3.44 19.75 0.80
N ALA A 294 4.73 19.72 1.09
CA ALA A 294 5.81 19.82 0.11
C ALA A 294 6.09 18.47 -0.57
N TYR A 295 6.73 18.47 -1.75
CA TYR A 295 6.89 17.24 -2.57
C TYR A 295 7.59 16.12 -1.80
N ASN A 296 8.73 16.43 -1.17
CA ASN A 296 9.54 15.49 -0.40
C ASN A 296 8.92 15.06 0.95
N GLU A 297 7.73 15.55 1.28
CA GLU A 297 6.92 15.11 2.45
C GLU A 297 5.77 14.19 2.02
N THR A 298 5.67 13.82 0.74
CA THR A 298 4.54 13.05 0.20
C THR A 298 4.98 11.74 -0.47
N VAL A 299 4.04 10.79 -0.49
CA VAL A 299 4.16 9.51 -1.23
C VAL A 299 4.50 9.67 -2.72
N ALA A 300 4.28 10.85 -3.31
CA ALA A 300 4.73 11.14 -4.67
C ALA A 300 6.26 11.04 -4.79
N HIS A 301 7.01 11.49 -3.79
CA HIS A 301 8.47 11.41 -3.76
C HIS A 301 8.99 9.98 -3.48
N GLU A 302 8.21 9.15 -2.77
CA GLU A 302 8.55 7.74 -2.52
C GLU A 302 8.47 6.90 -3.81
N TYR A 303 7.45 7.10 -4.63
CA TYR A 303 7.30 6.42 -5.93
C TYR A 303 8.09 7.10 -7.07
N PHE A 304 8.25 8.43 -7.01
CA PHE A 304 8.89 9.25 -8.04
C PHE A 304 9.90 10.22 -7.39
N PRO A 305 11.07 9.74 -6.95
CA PRO A 305 12.09 10.61 -6.36
C PRO A 305 12.61 11.61 -7.39
N LEU A 306 12.63 12.90 -6.99
CA LEU A 306 13.13 14.03 -7.78
C LEU A 306 14.18 14.79 -6.97
N ALA A 307 15.18 15.37 -7.63
CA ALA A 307 16.07 16.32 -6.98
C ALA A 307 15.31 17.63 -6.66
N GLN A 308 15.72 18.33 -5.59
CA GLN A 308 15.10 19.61 -5.20
C GLN A 308 15.04 20.63 -6.34
N ALA A 309 16.06 20.67 -7.19
CA ALA A 309 16.13 21.57 -8.35
C ALA A 309 15.13 21.22 -9.47
N GLU A 310 14.66 19.97 -9.52
CA GLU A 310 13.68 19.48 -10.50
C GLU A 310 12.26 19.71 -9.97
N ALA A 311 12.00 19.33 -8.73
CA ALA A 311 10.72 19.60 -8.06
C ALA A 311 10.37 21.11 -8.08
N LYS A 312 11.36 21.99 -7.86
CA LYS A 312 11.17 23.45 -7.98
C LYS A 312 10.88 23.93 -9.40
N LYS A 313 11.45 23.31 -10.45
CA LYS A 313 11.13 23.61 -11.86
C LYS A 313 9.70 23.22 -12.22
N LEU A 314 9.17 22.17 -11.59
CA LEU A 314 7.77 21.73 -11.70
C LEU A 314 6.80 22.52 -10.80
N GLY A 315 7.26 23.59 -10.15
CA GLY A 315 6.44 24.45 -9.28
C GLY A 315 6.13 23.88 -7.90
N TYR A 316 6.71 22.75 -7.52
CA TYR A 316 6.44 22.12 -6.22
C TYR A 316 7.21 22.79 -5.07
N ARG A 317 6.57 22.85 -3.90
CA ARG A 317 7.22 23.24 -2.63
C ARG A 317 8.18 22.13 -2.18
N TRP A 318 9.23 22.50 -1.44
CA TRP A 318 10.22 21.57 -0.88
C TRP A 318 10.52 21.92 0.58
N ALA A 319 10.38 20.94 1.49
CA ALA A 319 10.66 21.09 2.92
C ALA A 319 12.17 20.93 3.21
N LYS A 320 12.70 21.69 4.16
CA LYS A 320 14.12 21.62 4.56
C LYS A 320 14.32 20.50 5.57
N ASP A 321 15.43 19.78 5.45
CA ASP A 321 15.89 18.88 6.51
C ASP A 321 16.34 19.68 7.74
N GLU A 322 15.81 19.32 8.91
CA GLU A 322 16.28 19.84 10.20
C GLU A 322 17.13 18.77 10.91
N PRO A 323 18.47 18.87 10.89
CA PRO A 323 19.36 17.85 11.43
C PRO A 323 19.28 17.80 12.96
N LYS A 324 18.55 16.80 13.48
CA LYS A 324 18.45 16.53 14.92
C LYS A 324 19.76 15.94 15.45
N ALA A 325 20.22 16.43 16.61
CA ALA A 325 21.42 15.94 17.28
C ALA A 325 21.27 14.45 17.62
N ARG A 326 22.28 13.66 17.25
CA ARG A 326 22.33 12.21 17.50
C ARG A 326 22.92 11.92 18.88
N LYS A 327 22.53 10.80 19.47
CA LYS A 327 23.08 10.24 20.71
C LYS A 327 23.63 8.84 20.45
N ASP A 328 24.70 8.48 21.13
CA ASP A 328 25.22 7.11 21.10
C ASP A 328 24.31 6.16 21.89
N GLN A 329 24.27 4.90 21.44
CA GLN A 329 23.53 3.83 22.12
C GLN A 329 24.43 3.21 23.19
N VAL A 330 24.00 3.27 24.44
CA VAL A 330 24.69 2.63 25.59
C VAL A 330 24.12 1.23 25.85
N TYR A 331 22.82 1.03 25.64
CA TYR A 331 22.16 -0.25 25.84
C TYR A 331 22.65 -1.35 24.88
N THR A 332 23.07 -2.47 25.43
CA THR A 332 23.50 -3.66 24.67
C THR A 332 22.29 -4.57 24.42
N VAL A 333 21.79 -4.57 23.18
CA VAL A 333 20.64 -5.41 22.78
C VAL A 333 21.02 -6.90 22.79
N PRO A 334 20.35 -7.75 23.59
CA PRO A 334 20.55 -9.20 23.56
C PRO A 334 20.14 -9.83 22.22
N ASP A 335 20.84 -10.88 21.78
CA ASP A 335 20.45 -11.65 20.58
C ASP A 335 19.08 -12.33 20.72
N LYS A 336 18.71 -12.71 21.94
CA LYS A 336 17.43 -13.36 22.25
C LYS A 336 16.47 -12.40 22.95
N ILE A 337 15.24 -12.32 22.43
CA ILE A 337 14.12 -11.60 23.05
C ILE A 337 13.83 -12.07 24.49
N ASP A 338 14.03 -13.35 24.79
CA ASP A 338 13.88 -13.96 26.13
C ASP A 338 14.76 -13.30 27.20
N HIS A 339 15.81 -12.59 26.80
CA HIS A 339 16.77 -11.93 27.71
C HIS A 339 16.58 -10.40 27.76
N VAL A 340 15.69 -9.82 26.95
CA VAL A 340 15.43 -8.37 26.87
C VAL A 340 14.63 -7.91 28.09
N GLN A 341 15.11 -6.89 28.79
CA GLN A 341 14.44 -6.29 29.96
C GLN A 341 13.58 -5.07 29.57
N ASP A 342 12.77 -4.55 30.50
CA ASP A 342 11.79 -3.47 30.25
C ASP A 342 12.46 -2.09 30.04
N ASP A 343 13.68 -1.94 30.56
CA ASP A 343 14.52 -0.75 30.49
C ASP A 343 14.78 -0.25 29.06
N VAL A 344 14.82 -1.16 28.07
CA VAL A 344 14.99 -0.84 26.65
C VAL A 344 13.95 0.17 26.10
N THR A 345 12.80 0.30 26.75
CA THR A 345 11.78 1.31 26.40
C THR A 345 12.19 2.74 26.81
N GLY A 346 12.95 2.87 27.89
CA GLY A 346 13.58 4.11 28.34
C GLY A 346 14.80 4.49 27.49
N GLU A 347 15.50 3.50 26.95
CA GLU A 347 16.76 3.64 26.23
C GLU A 347 16.66 4.26 24.82
N ILE A 348 17.82 4.61 24.25
CA ILE A 348 17.94 5.18 22.90
C ILE A 348 18.80 4.26 22.05
N LEU A 349 18.19 3.70 21.00
CA LEU A 349 18.87 2.84 20.04
C LEU A 349 19.38 3.65 18.84
N ARG A 350 20.36 3.10 18.11
CA ARG A 350 20.94 3.66 16.89
C ARG A 350 20.68 2.70 15.73
N CYS A 351 20.08 3.19 14.65
CA CYS A 351 19.83 2.40 13.45
C CYS A 351 21.17 1.98 12.81
N GLU A 352 21.37 0.68 12.58
CA GLU A 352 22.61 0.17 11.99
C GLU A 352 22.84 0.72 10.56
N GLU A 353 21.77 0.95 9.79
CA GLU A 353 21.77 1.56 8.44
C GLU A 353 21.98 3.10 8.50
N CYS A 354 20.91 3.86 8.73
CA CYS A 354 20.95 5.33 8.55
C CYS A 354 21.60 6.09 9.74
N SER A 355 21.93 5.39 10.83
CA SER A 355 22.45 5.96 12.09
C SER A 355 21.58 7.09 12.69
N LYS A 356 20.28 7.17 12.34
CA LYS A 356 19.27 7.89 13.12
C LYS A 356 19.07 7.18 14.46
N ASN A 357 18.66 7.91 15.49
CA ASN A 357 18.17 7.31 16.73
C ASN A 357 16.71 6.87 16.62
N TYR A 358 16.37 5.81 17.33
CA TYR A 358 14.99 5.33 17.49
C TYR A 358 14.79 4.75 18.90
N LYS A 359 13.55 4.37 19.20
CA LYS A 359 13.13 3.73 20.46
C LYS A 359 12.19 2.58 20.15
N ILE A 360 12.17 1.57 21.03
CA ILE A 360 11.09 0.58 21.09
C ILE A 360 10.05 1.11 22.06
N VAL A 361 8.77 1.16 21.67
CA VAL A 361 7.69 1.55 22.59
C VAL A 361 7.22 0.35 23.42
N PRO A 362 6.67 0.52 24.63
CA PRO A 362 6.22 -0.60 25.47
C PRO A 362 5.27 -1.59 24.76
N GLN A 363 4.42 -1.09 23.87
CA GLN A 363 3.49 -1.88 23.05
C GLN A 363 4.24 -2.77 22.03
N GLU A 364 5.31 -2.26 21.41
CA GLU A 364 6.15 -3.00 20.46
C GLU A 364 6.98 -4.07 21.19
N LEU A 365 7.52 -3.75 22.38
CA LEU A 365 8.21 -4.72 23.22
C LEU A 365 7.29 -5.85 23.72
N ALA A 366 6.05 -5.54 24.09
CA ALA A 366 5.07 -6.53 24.52
C ALA A 366 4.77 -7.54 23.40
N VAL A 367 4.43 -7.04 22.21
CA VAL A 367 4.22 -7.84 20.99
C VAL A 367 5.44 -8.71 20.67
N TYR A 368 6.65 -8.15 20.76
CA TYR A 368 7.87 -8.88 20.43
C TYR A 368 8.16 -10.03 21.39
N ARG A 369 7.96 -9.83 22.70
CA ARG A 369 8.12 -10.91 23.70
C ARG A 369 7.09 -12.01 23.51
N GLU A 370 5.82 -11.65 23.40
CA GLU A 370 4.70 -12.59 23.21
C GLU A 370 4.94 -13.53 22.02
N ARG A 371 5.39 -12.98 20.89
CA ARG A 371 5.60 -13.74 19.65
C ARG A 371 7.02 -14.24 19.41
N ARG A 372 7.91 -14.17 20.41
CA ARG A 372 9.33 -14.54 20.29
C ARG A 372 10.00 -13.90 19.07
N ILE A 373 9.98 -12.58 19.00
CA ILE A 373 10.58 -11.76 17.94
C ILE A 373 11.80 -11.03 18.51
N PRO A 374 13.01 -11.13 17.92
CA PRO A 374 14.17 -10.35 18.34
C PRO A 374 13.97 -8.87 18.03
N LEU A 375 14.56 -8.00 18.85
CA LEU A 375 14.50 -6.56 18.60
C LEU A 375 15.13 -6.20 17.24
N PRO A 376 14.56 -5.22 16.52
CA PRO A 376 15.10 -4.75 15.25
C PRO A 376 16.49 -4.12 15.43
N ALA A 377 17.30 -4.16 14.37
CA ALA A 377 18.52 -3.37 14.23
C ALA A 377 18.28 -2.00 13.57
N LEU A 378 17.13 -1.86 12.90
CA LEU A 378 16.78 -0.76 12.02
C LEU A 378 15.62 0.06 12.59
N CYS A 379 15.64 1.38 12.37
CA CYS A 379 14.51 2.24 12.71
C CYS A 379 13.32 2.02 11.75
N VAL A 380 12.13 2.44 12.17
CA VAL A 380 10.86 2.29 11.44
C VAL A 380 10.98 2.73 9.97
N ASP A 381 11.59 3.90 9.70
CA ASP A 381 11.85 4.41 8.35
C ASP A 381 12.59 3.40 7.45
N CYS A 382 13.63 2.75 7.98
CA CYS A 382 14.45 1.81 7.23
C CYS A 382 13.70 0.49 6.99
N ARG A 383 12.98 -0.03 8.01
CA ARG A 383 12.11 -1.19 7.83
C ARG A 383 11.04 -0.92 6.75
N TYR A 384 10.43 0.27 6.78
CA TYR A 384 9.45 0.69 5.78
C TYR A 384 10.03 0.67 4.36
N LEU A 385 11.24 1.22 4.17
CA LEU A 385 11.91 1.22 2.87
C LEU A 385 12.29 -0.20 2.41
N GLU A 386 12.72 -1.09 3.32
CA GLU A 386 12.95 -2.51 3.00
C GLU A 386 11.67 -3.21 2.50
N ARG A 387 10.53 -3.01 3.18
CA ARG A 387 9.23 -3.56 2.74
C ARG A 387 8.75 -2.94 1.43
N PHE A 388 8.90 -1.62 1.26
CA PHE A 388 8.53 -0.90 0.05
C PHE A 388 9.32 -1.41 -1.17
N ALA A 389 10.61 -1.70 -1.01
CA ALA A 389 11.49 -2.20 -2.07
C ALA A 389 11.13 -3.60 -2.60
N VAL A 390 10.19 -4.33 -1.96
CA VAL A 390 9.66 -5.60 -2.49
C VAL A 390 8.47 -5.39 -3.45
N LYS A 391 7.88 -4.19 -3.49
CA LYS A 391 6.80 -3.87 -4.42
C LYS A 391 7.34 -3.61 -5.84
N ASN A 392 6.56 -3.99 -6.85
CA ASN A 392 6.77 -3.52 -8.21
C ASN A 392 6.53 -1.98 -8.26
N PRO A 393 7.46 -1.18 -8.81
CA PRO A 393 7.24 0.24 -9.03
C PRO A 393 6.10 0.46 -10.04
N PRO A 394 5.35 1.58 -9.95
CA PRO A 394 4.26 1.91 -10.85
C PRO A 394 4.77 2.43 -12.21
N ARG A 395 5.54 1.61 -12.91
CA ARG A 395 6.11 1.89 -14.24
C ARG A 395 6.30 0.59 -15.03
N LEU A 396 6.05 0.63 -16.33
CA LEU A 396 6.42 -0.45 -17.25
C LEU A 396 7.82 -0.17 -17.84
N ARG A 397 8.58 -1.25 -18.04
CA ARG A 397 9.80 -1.28 -18.87
C ARG A 397 9.77 -2.49 -19.81
N ASP A 398 10.61 -2.43 -20.84
CA ASP A 398 10.89 -3.56 -21.72
C ASP A 398 11.96 -4.49 -21.08
N ASP A 399 11.94 -5.78 -21.42
CA ASP A 399 12.89 -6.82 -20.98
C ASP A 399 12.89 -8.01 -21.96
N GLU A 400 13.71 -9.04 -21.72
CA GLU A 400 13.70 -10.32 -22.44
C GLU A 400 13.24 -11.48 -21.54
N CYS A 401 12.42 -12.39 -22.09
CA CYS A 401 12.07 -13.64 -21.42
C CYS A 401 13.35 -14.45 -21.12
N ARG A 402 13.63 -14.71 -19.84
CA ARG A 402 14.87 -15.39 -19.42
C ARG A 402 15.06 -16.75 -20.09
N ASN A 403 13.96 -17.48 -20.35
CA ASN A 403 13.96 -18.75 -21.08
C ASN A 403 14.19 -18.55 -22.59
N CYS A 404 13.21 -18.02 -23.32
CA CYS A 404 13.18 -18.05 -24.80
C CYS A 404 13.69 -16.78 -25.51
N LYS A 405 14.19 -15.76 -24.79
CA LYS A 405 14.69 -14.46 -25.31
C LYS A 405 13.69 -13.62 -26.11
N LYS A 406 12.41 -14.03 -26.18
CA LYS A 406 11.31 -13.21 -26.69
C LYS A 406 11.22 -11.91 -25.87
N ALA A 407 11.15 -10.76 -26.55
CA ALA A 407 10.92 -9.47 -25.92
C ALA A 407 9.59 -9.45 -25.16
N ILE A 408 9.59 -8.84 -23.97
CA ILE A 408 8.46 -8.76 -23.03
C ILE A 408 8.39 -7.36 -22.41
N ARG A 409 7.26 -7.08 -21.74
CA ARG A 409 7.12 -5.93 -20.84
C ARG A 409 6.88 -6.39 -19.41
N THR A 410 7.40 -5.63 -18.46
CA THR A 410 7.23 -5.92 -17.03
C THR A 410 7.33 -4.66 -16.17
N THR A 411 6.92 -4.78 -14.91
CA THR A 411 7.06 -3.76 -13.86
C THR A 411 8.16 -4.11 -12.84
N TYR A 412 8.67 -5.35 -12.84
CA TYR A 412 9.81 -5.73 -12.00
C TYR A 412 11.03 -4.81 -12.23
N PRO A 413 11.87 -4.53 -11.21
CA PRO A 413 13.12 -3.78 -11.41
C PRO A 413 14.08 -4.50 -12.37
N GLU A 414 15.07 -3.79 -12.90
CA GLU A 414 16.08 -4.36 -13.82
C GLU A 414 16.94 -5.42 -13.13
N ASN A 415 17.32 -5.16 -11.88
CA ASN A 415 18.08 -6.07 -11.02
C ASN A 415 17.17 -7.01 -10.21
N CYS A 416 16.01 -7.39 -10.74
CA CYS A 416 15.12 -8.36 -10.11
C CYS A 416 15.80 -9.75 -10.06
N PRO A 417 15.94 -10.40 -8.89
CA PRO A 417 16.59 -11.71 -8.79
C PRO A 417 15.76 -12.86 -9.39
N GLU A 418 14.43 -12.70 -9.51
CA GLU A 418 13.55 -13.71 -10.08
C GLU A 418 13.75 -13.92 -11.60
N MET A 419 13.50 -15.15 -12.07
CA MET A 419 13.49 -15.49 -13.48
C MET A 419 12.19 -15.04 -14.15
N ILE A 420 12.24 -13.89 -14.82
CA ILE A 420 11.08 -13.31 -15.52
C ILE A 420 10.86 -14.03 -16.85
N TYR A 421 9.74 -14.73 -16.97
CA TYR A 421 9.34 -15.50 -18.16
C TYR A 421 8.17 -14.80 -18.86
N CYS A 422 8.07 -14.94 -20.19
CA CYS A 422 6.81 -14.67 -20.86
C CYS A 422 5.74 -15.67 -20.38
N GLU A 423 4.46 -15.28 -20.46
CA GLU A 423 3.31 -16.10 -20.09
C GLU A 423 3.39 -17.55 -20.63
N GLU A 424 3.71 -17.72 -21.92
CA GLU A 424 3.87 -19.03 -22.57
C GLU A 424 4.95 -19.93 -21.93
N CYS A 425 6.02 -19.34 -21.38
CA CYS A 425 7.10 -20.06 -20.71
C CYS A 425 6.76 -20.29 -19.23
N TYR A 426 6.11 -19.32 -18.57
CA TYR A 426 5.67 -19.46 -17.20
C TYR A 426 4.63 -20.60 -17.05
N LEU A 427 3.66 -20.66 -17.96
CA LEU A 427 2.64 -21.69 -17.96
C LEU A 427 3.19 -23.11 -18.16
N LYS A 428 4.27 -23.28 -18.95
CA LYS A 428 4.89 -24.60 -19.22
C LYS A 428 5.80 -25.13 -18.11
N GLU A 429 6.20 -24.27 -17.17
CA GLU A 429 7.19 -24.58 -16.13
C GLU A 429 6.53 -24.69 -14.73
N VAL A 430 5.32 -24.14 -14.57
CA VAL A 430 4.60 -24.04 -13.29
C VAL A 430 3.30 -24.86 -13.29
N TYR A 431 2.90 -25.45 -14.43
CA TYR A 431 1.71 -26.28 -14.60
C TYR A 431 2.02 -27.51 -15.47
#